data_AF-A0A969U6X8-F1
#
_entry.id   AF-A0A969U6X8-F1
#
_cell.length_a   1.000
_cell.length_b   1.000
_cell.length_c   1.000
_cell.angle_alpha   90.00
_cell.angle_beta   90.00
_cell.angle_gamma   90.00
#
_symmetry.space_group_name_H-M   'P 1'
#
loop_
_entity.id
_entity.type
_entity.pdbx_description
1 polymer ?
#
loop_
_entity_poly.entity_id
_entity_poly.type
_entity_poly.pdbx_seq_one_letter_code
_entity_poly.pdbx_strand_id
1 'polypeptide(L)'
;MPDDCLIPVDYGDLLDKILEVLQDKNLFALSDDRHRLLIDIDAIAADIAKLSLQHPLADLEDRSHFATVNFSAEVATRFRNQIKEIETCLRDRLQSTLGENTAIEKFASSLTSQLESFKGSGTQLGFKYDFNKKHPNLQKQKLTLQSSDSGSDALLKFHKLIVAVKNADNFAAELQRSLENYINEKAENKVDRAELNRLLAEMINDRTSDFHRLVRSVDREFLGQLKKAAKISYLEYILLNISPEKTADRGYIYLQDLIRRLRSIESYLKDSTKVDRDYSVNYEGVRVNYRDMFARSSAWDALPIVPIIAGNLGEKTDNLTGDRQFIFGLKIKFGNPVQSRGGGSVFDYNLNLLNPDSEEHLAALEAPDRHETFFRKVLKIAFLYYSIFASRSNPQAPNYQPELELDYDAIA
;
A
#
# COMPACT_ATOMS: atom_id res chain seq x y z
N MET A 1 -12.68 8.74 4.43
CA MET A 1 -13.52 7.74 3.78
C MET A 1 -13.60 6.60 4.77
N PRO A 2 -14.79 6.08 5.10
CA PRO A 2 -14.85 4.82 5.81
C PRO A 2 -14.35 3.79 4.78
N ASP A 3 -13.11 3.31 4.92
CA ASP A 3 -12.58 2.27 4.03
C ASP A 3 -13.23 0.89 4.27
N ASP A 4 -14.40 0.85 4.92
CA ASP A 4 -15.08 -0.39 5.25
C ASP A 4 -15.83 -0.99 4.03
N CYS A 5 -15.81 -0.30 2.87
CA CYS A 5 -16.36 -0.79 1.60
C CYS A 5 -15.37 -0.66 0.43
N LEU A 6 -14.11 -1.10 0.60
CA LEU A 6 -13.24 -1.32 -0.57
C LEU A 6 -13.74 -2.55 -1.35
N ILE A 7 -14.45 -2.28 -2.45
CA ILE A 7 -14.99 -3.33 -3.33
C ILE A 7 -13.83 -3.90 -4.16
N PRO A 8 -13.71 -5.23 -4.28
CA PRO A 8 -12.77 -5.84 -5.21
C PRO A 8 -13.16 -5.50 -6.65
N VAL A 9 -12.17 -5.14 -7.48
CA VAL A 9 -12.43 -4.87 -8.89
C VAL A 9 -12.70 -6.17 -9.62
N ASP A 10 -13.76 -6.23 -10.43
CA ASP A 10 -14.02 -7.33 -11.35
C ASP A 10 -14.00 -6.83 -12.81
N TYR A 11 -12.92 -7.16 -13.52
CA TYR A 11 -12.77 -6.86 -14.94
C TYR A 11 -13.35 -7.95 -15.85
N GLY A 12 -14.00 -8.97 -15.28
CA GLY A 12 -14.41 -10.18 -15.98
C GLY A 12 -15.22 -9.90 -17.24
N ASP A 13 -16.25 -9.06 -17.14
CA ASP A 13 -17.11 -8.69 -18.27
C ASP A 13 -16.35 -7.93 -19.38
N LEU A 14 -15.46 -7.01 -19.01
CA LEU A 14 -14.62 -6.30 -19.97
C LEU A 14 -13.67 -7.25 -20.70
N LEU A 15 -13.03 -8.17 -19.98
CA LEU A 15 -12.09 -9.13 -20.55
C LEU A 15 -12.80 -10.15 -21.46
N ASP A 16 -14.02 -10.58 -21.10
CA ASP A 16 -14.83 -11.46 -21.94
C ASP A 16 -15.22 -10.78 -23.25
N LYS A 17 -15.61 -9.50 -23.21
CA LYS A 17 -15.92 -8.71 -24.41
C LYS A 17 -14.71 -8.44 -25.27
N ILE A 18 -13.53 -8.24 -24.67
CA ILE A 18 -12.27 -8.18 -25.41
C ILE A 18 -12.05 -9.51 -26.14
N LEU A 19 -12.22 -10.65 -25.47
CA LEU A 19 -12.07 -11.96 -26.09
C LEU A 19 -13.05 -12.18 -27.24
N GLU A 20 -14.32 -11.83 -27.05
CA GLU A 20 -15.37 -11.95 -28.07
C GLU A 20 -15.02 -11.15 -29.33
N VAL A 21 -14.63 -9.87 -29.18
CA VAL A 21 -14.26 -9.03 -30.33
C VAL A 21 -12.99 -9.54 -31.02
N LEU A 22 -12.02 -10.06 -30.26
CA LEU A 22 -10.79 -10.66 -30.80
C LEU A 22 -11.04 -11.99 -31.55
N GLN A 23 -12.10 -12.72 -31.19
CA GLN A 23 -12.53 -13.94 -31.88
C GLN A 23 -13.18 -13.69 -33.25
N ASP A 24 -13.70 -12.49 -33.49
CA ASP A 24 -14.31 -12.14 -34.78
C ASP A 24 -13.39 -11.29 -35.66
N LYS A 25 -12.45 -10.56 -35.05
CA LYS A 25 -11.62 -9.58 -35.77
C LYS A 25 -10.13 -9.82 -35.56
N ASN A 26 -9.38 -9.75 -36.65
CA ASN A 26 -7.93 -9.75 -36.57
C ASN A 26 -7.41 -8.31 -36.53
N LEU A 27 -6.66 -7.98 -35.48
CA LEU A 27 -6.04 -6.67 -35.30
C LEU A 27 -4.72 -6.52 -36.05
N PHE A 28 -4.16 -7.62 -36.56
CA PHE A 28 -2.88 -7.65 -37.25
C PHE A 28 -3.08 -7.63 -38.76
N ALA A 29 -2.35 -6.74 -39.42
CA ALA A 29 -2.22 -6.74 -40.87
C ALA A 29 -0.74 -6.55 -41.25
N LEU A 30 -0.33 -7.19 -42.34
CA LEU A 30 0.98 -6.96 -42.94
C LEU A 30 0.84 -5.95 -44.07
N SER A 31 1.81 -5.07 -44.22
CA SER A 31 1.95 -4.27 -45.43
C SER A 31 2.20 -5.17 -46.65
N ASP A 32 1.89 -4.66 -47.86
CA ASP A 32 2.09 -5.39 -49.12
C ASP A 32 3.55 -5.84 -49.31
N ASP A 33 4.50 -5.03 -48.82
CA ASP A 33 5.93 -5.34 -48.83
C ASP A 33 6.35 -6.35 -47.75
N ARG A 34 5.48 -6.72 -46.80
CA ARG A 34 5.71 -7.57 -45.63
C ARG A 34 6.83 -7.10 -44.68
N HIS A 35 7.23 -5.83 -44.76
CA HIS A 35 8.24 -5.25 -43.87
C HIS A 35 7.63 -4.42 -42.73
N ARG A 36 6.30 -4.33 -42.63
CA ARG A 36 5.60 -3.60 -41.57
C ARG A 36 4.46 -4.44 -41.03
N LEU A 37 4.35 -4.44 -39.70
CA LEU A 37 3.20 -4.96 -38.98
C LEU A 37 2.33 -3.79 -38.56
N LEU A 38 1.10 -3.78 -39.03
CA LEU A 38 0.05 -2.85 -38.63
C LEU A 38 -0.76 -3.51 -37.52
N ILE A 39 -0.97 -2.77 -36.44
CA ILE A 39 -1.72 -3.22 -35.26
C ILE A 39 -2.84 -2.20 -35.03
N ASP A 40 -4.08 -2.57 -35.36
CA ASP A 40 -5.23 -1.68 -35.21
C ASP A 40 -5.96 -1.96 -33.89
N ILE A 41 -5.44 -1.35 -32.82
CA ILE A 41 -6.03 -1.45 -31.47
C ILE A 41 -7.28 -0.58 -31.38
N ASP A 42 -7.33 0.54 -32.11
CA ASP A 42 -8.41 1.51 -32.04
C ASP A 42 -9.72 0.93 -32.59
N ALA A 43 -9.65 0.12 -33.65
CA ALA A 43 -10.83 -0.57 -34.18
C ALA A 43 -11.43 -1.56 -33.18
N ILE A 44 -10.60 -2.24 -32.38
CA ILE A 44 -11.06 -3.16 -31.33
C ILE A 44 -11.67 -2.34 -30.17
N ALA A 45 -11.00 -1.27 -29.74
CA ALA A 45 -11.50 -0.39 -28.69
C ALA A 45 -12.85 0.26 -29.07
N ALA A 46 -13.01 0.66 -30.34
CA ALA A 46 -14.25 1.24 -30.85
C ALA A 46 -15.42 0.23 -30.87
N ASP A 47 -15.15 -1.05 -31.13
CA ASP A 47 -16.17 -2.10 -31.09
C ASP A 47 -16.52 -2.48 -29.65
N ILE A 48 -15.54 -2.55 -28.76
CA ILE A 48 -15.78 -2.75 -27.31
C ILE A 48 -16.61 -1.60 -26.72
N ALA A 49 -16.35 -0.36 -27.14
CA ALA A 49 -17.08 0.82 -26.66
C ALA A 49 -18.57 0.83 -27.06
N LYS A 50 -18.96 0.05 -28.08
CA LYS A 50 -20.37 -0.14 -28.47
C LYS A 50 -21.08 -1.21 -27.63
N LEU A 51 -20.33 -2.05 -26.91
CA LEU A 51 -20.88 -3.08 -26.05
C LEU A 51 -21.24 -2.50 -24.68
N SER A 52 -22.34 -2.99 -24.10
CA SER A 52 -22.78 -2.57 -22.77
C SER A 52 -21.89 -3.18 -21.70
N LEU A 53 -20.84 -2.48 -21.27
CA LEU A 53 -19.89 -2.95 -20.26
C LEU A 53 -20.44 -2.82 -18.83
N GLN A 54 -20.31 -3.87 -18.04
CA GLN A 54 -20.47 -3.79 -16.60
C GLN A 54 -19.31 -2.98 -16.04
N HIS A 55 -19.63 -1.99 -15.20
CA HIS A 55 -18.59 -1.20 -14.56
C HIS A 55 -17.73 -2.14 -13.69
N PRO A 56 -16.39 -2.07 -13.71
CA PRO A 56 -15.54 -2.99 -12.95
C PRO A 56 -15.73 -2.94 -11.41
N LEU A 57 -16.54 -1.99 -10.93
CA LEU A 57 -16.88 -1.77 -9.53
C LEU A 57 -18.37 -2.02 -9.26
N ALA A 58 -19.13 -2.48 -10.25
CA ALA A 58 -20.57 -2.66 -10.13
C ALA A 58 -20.89 -4.05 -9.57
N ASP A 59 -20.96 -4.10 -8.25
CA ASP A 59 -21.97 -4.89 -7.57
C ASP A 59 -22.73 -3.97 -6.61
N LEU A 60 -24.05 -3.85 -6.85
CA LEU A 60 -25.12 -3.38 -5.97
C LEU A 60 -25.07 -1.93 -5.42
N GLU A 61 -26.03 -1.12 -5.92
CA GLU A 61 -26.65 0.10 -5.34
C GLU A 61 -25.79 1.31 -4.97
N ASP A 62 -24.51 1.16 -4.63
CA ASP A 62 -23.61 2.28 -4.31
C ASP A 62 -22.41 2.31 -5.27
N ARG A 63 -22.30 3.40 -6.05
CA ARG A 63 -21.17 3.64 -6.95
C ARG A 63 -19.92 3.99 -6.13
N SER A 64 -19.25 2.99 -5.58
CA SER A 64 -18.00 3.19 -4.85
C SER A 64 -16.91 3.75 -5.76
N HIS A 65 -16.30 4.87 -5.35
CA HIS A 65 -15.18 5.50 -6.05
C HIS A 65 -13.81 4.93 -5.66
N PHE A 66 -13.78 3.94 -4.77
CA PHE A 66 -12.56 3.37 -4.21
C PHE A 66 -12.59 1.85 -4.32
N ALA A 67 -11.53 1.28 -4.87
CA ALA A 67 -11.41 -0.15 -5.08
C ALA A 67 -10.11 -0.68 -4.46
N THR A 68 -10.16 -1.92 -3.99
CA THR A 68 -8.94 -2.62 -3.58
C THR A 68 -8.22 -3.19 -4.80
N VAL A 69 -6.89 -3.10 -4.80
CA VAL A 69 -6.04 -3.77 -5.81
C VAL A 69 -6.02 -5.30 -5.64
N ASN A 70 -6.64 -5.82 -4.57
CA ASN A 70 -6.72 -7.24 -4.28
C ASN A 70 -8.01 -7.82 -4.84
N PHE A 71 -7.89 -8.79 -5.75
CA PHE A 71 -9.01 -9.57 -6.25
C PHE A 71 -9.58 -10.51 -5.18
N SER A 72 -10.87 -10.84 -5.28
CA SER A 72 -11.41 -12.03 -4.61
C SER A 72 -10.75 -13.28 -5.19
N ALA A 73 -10.73 -14.40 -4.46
CA ALA A 73 -10.06 -15.61 -4.93
C ALA A 73 -10.61 -16.13 -6.28
N GLU A 74 -11.91 -15.98 -6.49
CA GLU A 74 -12.61 -16.35 -7.72
C GLU A 74 -12.23 -15.41 -8.87
N VAL A 75 -12.33 -14.09 -8.66
CA VAL A 75 -11.95 -13.08 -9.66
C VAL A 75 -10.47 -13.18 -10.01
N ALA A 76 -9.59 -13.44 -9.04
CA ALA A 76 -8.15 -13.61 -9.27
C ALA A 76 -7.85 -14.80 -10.19
N THR A 77 -8.65 -15.86 -10.10
CA THR A 77 -8.48 -17.05 -10.93
C THR A 77 -9.04 -16.81 -12.32
N ARG A 78 -10.25 -16.26 -12.41
CA ARG A 78 -10.90 -15.88 -13.69
C ARG A 78 -10.05 -14.89 -14.47
N PHE A 79 -9.60 -13.80 -13.84
CA PHE A 79 -8.74 -12.79 -14.44
C PHE A 79 -7.46 -13.40 -15.05
N ARG A 80 -6.76 -14.25 -14.30
CA ARG A 80 -5.54 -14.92 -14.78
C ARG A 80 -5.80 -15.82 -15.98
N ASN A 81 -6.94 -16.51 -16.00
CA ASN A 81 -7.32 -17.38 -17.12
C ASN A 81 -7.69 -16.55 -18.36
N GLN A 82 -8.53 -15.52 -18.20
CA GLN A 82 -8.92 -14.62 -19.30
C GLN A 82 -7.72 -13.92 -19.93
N ILE A 83 -6.75 -13.44 -19.13
CA ILE A 83 -5.52 -12.84 -19.67
C ILE A 83 -4.70 -13.85 -20.49
N LYS A 84 -4.60 -15.11 -20.05
CA LYS A 84 -3.93 -16.17 -20.81
C LYS A 84 -4.68 -16.53 -22.09
N GLU A 85 -6.01 -16.51 -22.06
CA GLU A 85 -6.84 -16.74 -23.24
C GLU A 85 -6.67 -15.60 -24.25
N ILE A 86 -6.62 -14.34 -23.79
CA ILE A 86 -6.34 -13.18 -24.64
C ILE A 86 -4.94 -13.30 -25.25
N GLU A 87 -3.93 -13.63 -24.44
CA GLU A 87 -2.56 -13.84 -24.93
C GLU A 87 -2.51 -14.92 -26.01
N THR A 88 -3.15 -16.07 -25.76
CA THR A 88 -3.24 -17.17 -26.72
C THR A 88 -3.93 -16.73 -28.00
N CYS A 89 -5.09 -16.07 -27.90
CA CYS A 89 -5.84 -15.58 -29.05
C CYS A 89 -5.03 -14.59 -29.89
N LEU A 90 -4.36 -13.62 -29.25
CA LEU A 90 -3.49 -12.66 -29.94
C LEU A 90 -2.30 -13.36 -30.63
N ARG A 91 -1.70 -14.36 -29.98
CA ARG A 91 -0.60 -15.15 -30.57
C ARG A 91 -1.08 -15.91 -31.81
N ASP A 92 -2.23 -16.57 -31.73
CA ASP A 92 -2.82 -17.32 -32.84
C ASP A 92 -3.19 -16.41 -34.01
N ARG A 93 -3.77 -15.24 -33.72
CA ARG A 93 -4.08 -14.21 -34.73
C ARG A 93 -2.83 -13.70 -35.43
N LEU A 94 -1.78 -13.37 -34.67
CA LEU A 94 -0.51 -12.95 -35.23
C LEU A 94 0.10 -14.06 -36.10
N GLN A 95 0.12 -15.30 -35.60
CA GLN A 95 0.63 -16.45 -36.34
C GLN A 95 -0.15 -16.71 -37.64
N SER A 96 -1.48 -16.60 -37.61
CA SER A 96 -2.33 -16.74 -38.79
C SER A 96 -2.04 -15.67 -39.85
N THR A 97 -1.68 -14.46 -39.41
CA THR A 97 -1.33 -13.33 -40.29
C THR A 97 0.04 -13.51 -40.94
N LEU A 98 0.99 -14.12 -40.21
CA LEU A 98 2.34 -14.41 -40.69
C LEU A 98 2.42 -15.69 -41.57
N GLY A 99 1.43 -16.57 -41.44
CA GLY A 99 1.37 -17.89 -42.08
C GLY A 99 2.12 -18.97 -41.31
N GLU A 100 1.78 -20.24 -41.55
CA GLU A 100 2.29 -21.41 -40.78
C GLU A 100 3.81 -21.60 -40.85
N ASN A 101 4.47 -21.06 -41.88
CA ASN A 101 5.91 -21.25 -42.12
C ASN A 101 6.80 -20.18 -41.48
N THR A 102 6.23 -19.15 -40.86
CA THR A 102 7.01 -18.04 -40.28
C THR A 102 6.78 -17.97 -38.78
N ALA A 103 7.80 -18.34 -37.99
CA ALA A 103 7.76 -18.15 -36.55
C ALA A 103 7.75 -16.65 -36.19
N ILE A 104 6.92 -16.27 -35.21
CA ILE A 104 6.75 -14.87 -34.76
C ILE A 104 8.11 -14.24 -34.41
N GLU A 105 9.00 -14.97 -33.74
CA GLU A 105 10.31 -14.48 -33.29
C GLU A 105 11.22 -14.15 -34.48
N LYS A 106 11.16 -14.96 -35.54
CA LYS A 106 11.92 -14.73 -36.78
C LYS A 106 11.41 -13.50 -37.51
N PHE A 107 10.10 -13.33 -37.57
CA PHE A 107 9.49 -12.14 -38.17
C PHE A 107 9.84 -10.88 -37.37
N ALA A 108 9.68 -10.89 -36.04
CA ALA A 108 10.07 -9.76 -35.19
C ALA A 108 11.54 -9.38 -35.38
N SER A 109 12.42 -10.37 -35.46
CA SER A 109 13.84 -10.14 -35.76
C SER A 109 14.06 -9.50 -37.13
N SER A 110 13.26 -9.86 -38.13
CA SER A 110 13.33 -9.26 -39.48
C SER A 110 12.87 -7.80 -39.54
N LEU A 111 11.99 -7.38 -38.62
CA LEU A 111 11.58 -5.97 -38.49
C LEU A 111 12.64 -5.10 -37.82
N THR A 112 13.64 -5.72 -37.20
CA THR A 112 14.73 -5.01 -36.52
C THR A 112 15.95 -4.90 -37.43
N SER A 113 16.61 -3.75 -37.39
CA SER A 113 17.89 -3.53 -38.08
C SER A 113 18.95 -3.27 -37.02
N GLN A 114 20.18 -3.74 -37.26
CA GLN A 114 21.32 -3.38 -36.42
C GLN A 114 21.50 -1.86 -36.40
N LEU A 115 21.77 -1.28 -35.23
CA LEU A 115 21.88 0.17 -35.07
C LEU A 115 23.01 0.74 -35.97
N GLU A 116 24.04 -0.06 -36.21
CA GLU A 116 25.19 0.20 -37.07
C GLU A 116 24.79 0.46 -38.52
N SER A 117 23.69 -0.13 -39.00
CA SER A 117 23.17 0.09 -40.35
C SER A 117 22.65 1.52 -40.58
N PHE A 118 22.38 2.25 -39.51
CA PHE A 118 21.97 3.65 -39.52
C PHE A 118 23.15 4.63 -39.47
N LYS A 119 24.41 4.17 -39.58
CA LYS A 119 25.57 5.07 -39.57
C LYS A 119 25.64 5.94 -40.83
N GLY A 120 25.76 7.26 -40.70
CA GLY A 120 25.90 8.18 -41.84
C GLY A 120 26.03 9.66 -41.45
N SER A 121 26.16 10.56 -42.42
CA SER A 121 26.50 11.98 -42.19
C SER A 121 25.35 12.87 -41.64
N GLY A 122 24.16 12.31 -41.37
CA GLY A 122 23.00 13.04 -40.83
C GLY A 122 22.37 14.11 -41.75
N THR A 123 22.86 14.24 -42.98
CA THR A 123 22.45 15.26 -43.97
C THR A 123 21.48 14.72 -45.04
N GLN A 124 21.17 13.43 -45.02
CA GLN A 124 20.25 12.77 -45.95
C GLN A 124 18.91 12.50 -45.28
N LEU A 125 17.80 12.57 -46.04
CA LEU A 125 16.49 12.11 -45.59
C LEU A 125 16.58 10.63 -45.19
N GLY A 126 16.22 10.31 -43.95
CA GLY A 126 16.30 8.97 -43.37
C GLY A 126 16.99 8.97 -41.99
N PHE A 127 16.80 7.91 -41.21
CA PHE A 127 17.36 7.76 -39.87
C PHE A 127 18.87 7.49 -39.89
N LYS A 128 19.69 8.35 -40.52
CA LYS A 128 21.15 8.19 -40.53
C LYS A 128 21.80 9.07 -39.48
N TYR A 129 22.58 8.47 -38.59
CA TYR A 129 23.24 9.16 -37.48
C TYR A 129 24.76 9.05 -37.60
N ASP A 130 25.44 10.17 -37.37
CA ASP A 130 26.89 10.17 -37.26
C ASP A 130 27.24 9.82 -35.81
N PHE A 131 27.27 8.52 -35.51
CA PHE A 131 27.64 8.02 -34.18
C PHE A 131 29.08 8.42 -33.77
N ASN A 132 29.91 8.84 -34.73
CA ASN A 132 31.28 9.29 -34.49
C ASN A 132 31.37 10.82 -34.26
N LYS A 133 30.31 11.57 -34.54
CA LYS A 133 30.27 13.03 -34.34
C LYS A 133 30.29 13.34 -32.85
N LYS A 134 31.43 13.85 -32.39
CA LYS A 134 31.55 14.40 -31.05
C LYS A 134 30.83 15.74 -31.01
N HIS A 135 29.78 15.84 -30.19
CA HIS A 135 29.06 17.08 -29.94
C HIS A 135 29.66 17.74 -28.69
N PRO A 136 30.57 18.72 -28.82
CA PRO A 136 31.31 19.28 -27.68
C PRO A 136 30.40 19.96 -26.63
N ASN A 137 29.22 20.41 -27.04
CA ASN A 137 28.25 21.07 -26.16
C ASN A 137 27.20 20.10 -25.58
N LEU A 138 27.19 18.83 -25.99
CA LEU A 138 26.25 17.84 -25.46
C LEU A 138 26.86 17.16 -24.24
N GLN A 139 26.63 17.70 -23.06
CA GLN A 139 27.03 17.08 -21.81
C GLN A 139 26.01 16.00 -21.42
N LYS A 140 26.33 14.73 -21.71
CA LYS A 140 25.57 13.60 -21.16
C LYS A 140 25.97 13.42 -19.69
N GLN A 141 25.05 13.73 -18.78
CA GLN A 141 25.19 13.37 -17.38
C GLN A 141 24.55 11.99 -17.17
N LYS A 142 25.38 10.99 -16.90
CA LYS A 142 24.90 9.66 -16.50
C LYS A 142 24.84 9.64 -14.99
N LEU A 143 23.63 9.71 -14.42
CA LEU A 143 23.45 9.43 -13.00
C LEU A 143 23.73 7.94 -12.79
N THR A 144 24.91 7.63 -12.26
CA THR A 144 25.30 6.28 -11.89
C THR A 144 25.29 6.25 -10.38
N LEU A 145 24.39 5.45 -9.79
CA LEU A 145 24.38 5.19 -8.36
C LEU A 145 25.58 4.28 -8.05
N GLN A 146 26.74 4.88 -7.81
CA GLN A 146 27.92 4.13 -7.38
C GLN A 146 27.75 3.76 -5.91
N SER A 147 27.82 2.47 -5.60
CA SER A 147 27.76 1.92 -4.25
C SER A 147 29.07 2.09 -3.47
N SER A 148 30.13 2.63 -4.09
CA SER A 148 31.45 2.84 -3.49
C SER A 148 31.49 4.01 -2.51
N ASP A 149 30.65 5.03 -2.71
CA ASP A 149 30.57 6.19 -1.81
C ASP A 149 29.59 5.87 -0.68
N SER A 150 29.99 4.97 0.20
CA SER A 150 29.23 4.65 1.41
C SER A 150 29.50 5.69 2.50
N GLY A 151 28.46 6.25 3.13
CA GLY A 151 28.60 7.15 4.28
C GLY A 151 28.03 8.57 4.06
N SER A 152 28.64 9.56 4.72
CA SER A 152 28.18 10.96 4.71
C SER A 152 28.24 11.62 3.33
N ASP A 153 29.12 11.14 2.45
CA ASP A 153 29.46 11.78 1.19
C ASP A 153 28.62 11.25 0.02
N ALA A 154 27.72 10.30 0.30
CA ALA A 154 26.77 9.78 -0.67
C ALA A 154 25.83 10.90 -1.16
N LEU A 155 25.81 11.10 -2.49
CA LEU A 155 24.91 12.02 -3.19
C LEU A 155 23.43 11.73 -2.96
N LEU A 156 23.10 10.45 -2.75
CA LEU A 156 21.73 10.00 -2.51
C LEU A 156 21.70 9.07 -1.30
N LYS A 157 20.99 9.49 -0.26
CA LYS A 157 20.77 8.73 0.97
C LYS A 157 19.32 8.29 1.03
N PHE A 158 19.10 6.97 1.07
CA PHE A 158 17.77 6.40 1.20
C PHE A 158 17.72 5.51 2.43
N HIS A 159 16.63 5.61 3.19
CA HIS A 159 16.37 4.68 4.27
C HIS A 159 15.52 3.53 3.73
N LYS A 160 15.99 2.30 3.95
CA LYS A 160 15.32 1.07 3.54
C LYS A 160 14.85 0.33 4.78
N LEU A 161 13.59 -0.10 4.77
CA LEU A 161 13.03 -1.02 5.75
C LEU A 161 12.90 -2.40 5.12
N ILE A 162 13.43 -3.42 5.78
CA ILE A 162 13.17 -4.82 5.42
C ILE A 162 12.38 -5.44 6.57
N VAL A 163 11.19 -5.95 6.26
CA VAL A 163 10.39 -6.75 7.18
C VAL A 163 10.50 -8.20 6.73
N ALA A 164 11.19 -9.01 7.52
CA ALA A 164 11.29 -10.45 7.29
C ALA A 164 10.34 -11.17 8.24
N VAL A 165 9.33 -11.83 7.67
CA VAL A 165 8.39 -12.69 8.39
C VAL A 165 8.82 -14.13 8.15
N LYS A 166 9.17 -14.84 9.22
CA LYS A 166 9.54 -16.24 9.15
C LYS A 166 8.31 -17.12 9.32
N ASN A 167 8.31 -18.28 8.65
CA ASN A 167 7.23 -19.26 8.77
C ASN A 167 5.83 -18.67 8.51
N ALA A 168 5.72 -17.71 7.58
CA ALA A 168 4.46 -17.00 7.35
C ALA A 168 3.31 -17.95 6.97
N ASP A 169 3.65 -19.08 6.33
CA ASP A 169 2.69 -20.08 5.88
C ASP A 169 2.23 -21.04 6.99
N ASN A 170 2.86 -21.03 8.17
CA ASN A 170 2.55 -21.97 9.26
C ASN A 170 1.44 -21.47 10.20
N PHE A 171 1.04 -20.20 10.12
CA PHE A 171 0.04 -19.62 11.04
C PHE A 171 -1.28 -20.42 11.06
N ALA A 172 -1.79 -20.81 9.89
CA ALA A 172 -3.01 -21.62 9.81
C ALA A 172 -2.85 -22.98 10.51
N ALA A 173 -1.71 -23.64 10.33
CA ALA A 173 -1.42 -24.92 11.00
C ALA A 173 -1.25 -24.75 12.52
N GLU A 174 -0.60 -23.67 12.97
CA GLU A 174 -0.45 -23.35 14.39
C GLU A 174 -1.80 -23.01 15.04
N LEU A 175 -2.65 -22.26 14.35
CA LEU A 175 -4.01 -21.92 14.81
C LEU A 175 -4.86 -23.18 14.94
N GLN A 176 -4.84 -24.06 13.94
CA GLN A 176 -5.51 -25.36 14.00
C GLN A 176 -5.05 -26.14 15.23
N ARG A 177 -3.73 -26.33 15.39
CA ARG A 177 -3.16 -27.08 16.52
C ARG A 177 -3.52 -26.47 17.87
N SER A 178 -3.55 -25.14 17.95
CA SER A 178 -3.92 -24.41 19.17
C SER A 178 -5.39 -24.62 19.53
N LEU A 179 -6.29 -24.59 18.55
CA LEU A 179 -7.71 -24.87 18.74
C LEU A 179 -7.94 -26.34 19.12
N GLU A 180 -7.26 -27.29 18.49
CA GLU A 180 -7.30 -28.71 18.86
C GLU A 180 -6.84 -28.92 20.31
N ASN A 181 -5.74 -28.26 20.72
CA ASN A 181 -5.25 -28.31 22.09
C ASN A 181 -6.26 -27.71 23.07
N TYR A 182 -6.87 -26.57 22.74
CA TYR A 182 -7.89 -25.93 23.58
C TYR A 182 -9.13 -26.82 23.74
N ILE A 183 -9.63 -27.43 22.66
CA ILE A 183 -10.72 -28.40 22.68
C ILE A 183 -10.33 -29.60 23.56
N ASN A 184 -9.11 -30.11 23.43
CA ASN A 184 -8.62 -31.21 24.25
C ASN A 184 -8.52 -30.87 25.74
N GLU A 185 -8.25 -29.62 26.09
CA GLU A 185 -8.15 -29.17 27.48
C GLU A 185 -9.52 -28.84 28.10
N LYS A 186 -10.44 -28.25 27.33
CA LYS A 186 -11.71 -27.70 27.84
C LYS A 186 -12.94 -28.55 27.59
N ALA A 187 -12.89 -29.55 26.71
CA ALA A 187 -14.04 -30.43 26.47
C ALA A 187 -14.35 -31.28 27.70
N GLU A 188 -15.62 -31.26 28.13
CA GLU A 188 -16.08 -31.93 29.36
C GLU A 188 -16.03 -33.45 29.25
N ASN A 189 -16.25 -34.00 28.05
CA ASN A 189 -16.24 -35.44 27.81
C ASN A 189 -15.74 -35.81 26.40
N LYS A 190 -15.60 -37.12 26.15
CA LYS A 190 -15.06 -37.65 24.88
C LYS A 190 -15.99 -37.43 23.68
N VAL A 191 -17.31 -37.32 23.91
CA VAL A 191 -18.30 -37.10 22.85
C VAL A 191 -18.22 -35.66 22.37
N ASP A 192 -18.24 -34.71 23.30
CA ASP A 192 -18.11 -33.27 23.01
C ASP A 192 -16.78 -32.97 22.32
N ARG A 193 -15.70 -33.61 22.76
CA ARG A 193 -14.39 -33.52 22.11
C ARG A 193 -14.43 -33.99 20.66
N ALA A 194 -15.08 -35.11 20.38
CA ALA A 194 -15.17 -35.65 19.02
C ALA A 194 -16.02 -34.75 18.12
N GLU A 195 -17.13 -34.22 18.65
CA GLU A 195 -18.00 -33.29 17.93
C GLU A 195 -17.32 -31.96 17.63
N LEU A 196 -16.65 -31.35 18.61
CA LEU A 196 -15.92 -30.09 18.44
C LEU A 196 -14.76 -30.23 17.44
N ASN A 197 -14.03 -31.35 17.45
CA ASN A 197 -12.99 -31.60 16.46
C ASN A 197 -13.57 -31.84 15.05
N ARG A 198 -14.74 -32.46 14.93
CA ARG A 198 -15.44 -32.59 13.63
C ARG A 198 -15.84 -31.22 13.09
N LEU A 199 -16.43 -30.36 13.92
CA LEU A 199 -16.79 -28.99 13.54
C LEU A 199 -15.56 -28.17 13.14
N LEU A 200 -14.46 -28.27 13.89
CA LEU A 200 -13.19 -27.62 13.52
C LEU A 200 -12.68 -28.10 12.17
N ALA A 201 -12.71 -29.41 11.89
CA ALA A 201 -12.31 -29.96 10.60
C ALA A 201 -13.19 -29.46 9.45
N GLU A 202 -14.50 -29.35 9.67
CA GLU A 202 -15.45 -28.77 8.70
C GLU A 202 -15.12 -27.30 8.42
N MET A 203 -14.86 -26.50 9.46
CA MET A 203 -14.44 -25.11 9.31
C MET A 203 -13.10 -24.97 8.57
N ILE A 204 -12.14 -25.86 8.81
CA ILE A 204 -10.84 -25.82 8.11
C ILE A 204 -11.00 -26.13 6.62
N ASN A 205 -11.90 -27.06 6.26
CA ASN A 205 -12.14 -27.42 4.87
C ASN A 205 -12.96 -26.37 4.11
N ASP A 206 -13.86 -25.66 4.78
CA ASP A 206 -14.64 -24.58 4.18
C ASP A 206 -13.87 -23.26 4.15
N ARG A 207 -13.48 -22.81 2.94
CA ARG A 207 -12.75 -21.55 2.71
C ARG A 207 -13.53 -20.28 3.11
N THR A 208 -14.84 -20.38 3.28
CA THR A 208 -15.71 -19.27 3.69
C THR A 208 -15.92 -19.20 5.20
N SER A 209 -15.48 -20.22 5.94
CA SER A 209 -15.64 -20.31 7.38
C SER A 209 -14.93 -19.19 8.15
N ASP A 210 -15.33 -19.03 9.42
CA ASP A 210 -14.71 -18.06 10.33
C ASP A 210 -13.23 -18.35 10.59
N PHE A 211 -12.79 -19.61 10.46
CA PHE A 211 -11.37 -19.96 10.54
C PHE A 211 -10.56 -19.24 9.44
N HIS A 212 -11.00 -19.36 8.19
CA HIS A 212 -10.32 -18.69 7.08
C HIS A 212 -10.55 -17.18 7.07
N ARG A 213 -11.67 -16.68 7.62
CA ARG A 213 -11.85 -15.23 7.85
C ARG A 213 -10.85 -14.70 8.87
N LEU A 214 -10.59 -15.43 9.96
CA LEU A 214 -9.59 -15.07 10.96
C LEU A 214 -8.18 -15.07 10.36
N VAL A 215 -7.79 -16.14 9.65
CA VAL A 215 -6.49 -16.23 8.96
C VAL A 215 -6.28 -15.05 8.02
N ARG A 216 -7.26 -14.75 7.15
CA ARG A 216 -7.18 -13.59 6.25
C ARG A 216 -7.11 -12.26 6.99
N SER A 217 -7.79 -12.12 8.12
CA SER A 217 -7.79 -10.88 8.91
C SER A 217 -6.42 -10.67 9.56
N VAL A 218 -5.84 -11.72 10.14
CA VAL A 218 -4.48 -11.70 10.69
C VAL A 218 -3.47 -11.37 9.60
N ASP A 219 -3.52 -12.04 8.44
CA ASP A 219 -2.59 -11.74 7.34
C ASP A 219 -2.68 -10.28 6.85
N ARG A 220 -3.90 -9.72 6.80
CA ARG A 220 -4.15 -8.33 6.40
C ARG A 220 -3.68 -7.33 7.43
N GLU A 221 -3.96 -7.56 8.71
CA GLU A 221 -3.65 -6.62 9.78
C GLU A 221 -2.19 -6.72 10.26
N PHE A 222 -1.58 -7.90 10.20
CA PHE A 222 -0.25 -8.16 10.71
C PHE A 222 0.80 -7.29 10.02
N LEU A 223 0.78 -7.19 8.69
CA LEU A 223 1.70 -6.31 7.97
C LEU A 223 1.46 -4.83 8.32
N GLY A 224 0.20 -4.45 8.56
CA GLY A 224 -0.17 -3.10 9.01
C GLY A 224 0.43 -2.76 10.37
N GLN A 225 0.29 -3.68 11.33
CA GLN A 225 0.84 -3.57 12.68
C GLN A 225 2.37 -3.58 12.66
N LEU A 226 2.99 -4.43 11.84
CA LEU A 226 4.46 -4.46 11.67
C LEU A 226 4.98 -3.14 11.10
N LYS A 227 4.33 -2.60 10.07
CA LYS A 227 4.65 -1.28 9.51
C LYS A 227 4.52 -0.18 10.56
N LYS A 228 3.46 -0.23 11.39
CA LYS A 228 3.23 0.72 12.47
C LYS A 228 4.33 0.66 13.53
N ALA A 229 4.71 -0.55 13.96
CA ALA A 229 5.81 -0.78 14.90
C ALA A 229 7.16 -0.31 14.32
N ALA A 230 7.42 -0.60 13.04
CA ALA A 230 8.63 -0.19 12.34
C ALA A 230 8.82 1.33 12.29
N LYS A 231 7.73 2.12 12.27
CA LYS A 231 7.82 3.59 12.38
C LYS A 231 8.43 4.02 13.71
N ILE A 232 8.00 3.41 14.83
CA ILE A 232 8.55 3.72 16.15
C ILE A 232 10.01 3.25 16.24
N SER A 233 10.30 2.03 15.77
CA SER A 233 11.69 1.51 15.74
C SER A 233 12.63 2.33 14.88
N TYR A 234 12.13 2.94 13.80
CA TYR A 234 12.93 3.87 13.01
C TYR A 234 13.23 5.19 13.75
N LEU A 235 12.29 5.71 14.54
CA LEU A 235 12.55 6.86 15.42
C LEU A 235 13.58 6.51 16.50
N GLU A 236 13.49 5.33 17.11
CA GLU A 236 14.48 4.80 18.06
C GLU A 236 15.85 4.67 17.41
N TYR A 237 15.91 4.18 16.17
CA TYR A 237 17.15 4.14 15.39
C TYR A 237 17.73 5.54 15.18
N ILE A 238 16.91 6.54 14.83
CA ILE A 238 17.38 7.93 14.71
C ILE A 238 17.93 8.41 16.06
N LEU A 239 17.20 8.20 17.16
CA LEU A 239 17.61 8.62 18.50
C LEU A 239 18.97 8.03 18.90
N LEU A 240 19.19 6.74 18.62
CA LEU A 240 20.46 6.05 18.90
C LEU A 240 21.64 6.57 18.07
N ASN A 241 21.37 7.16 16.90
CA ASN A 241 22.39 7.66 15.98
C ASN A 241 22.59 9.18 16.06
N ILE A 242 21.88 9.88 16.95
CA ILE A 242 22.19 11.26 17.33
C ILE A 242 23.37 11.22 18.30
N SER A 243 24.41 12.04 18.06
CA SER A 243 25.65 12.02 18.84
C SER A 243 25.39 12.16 20.36
N PRO A 244 26.01 11.33 21.22
CA PRO A 244 25.75 11.33 22.67
C PRO A 244 26.16 12.65 23.36
N GLU A 245 27.05 13.44 22.77
CA GLU A 245 27.39 14.80 23.22
C GLU A 245 26.24 15.80 23.06
N LYS A 246 25.18 15.44 22.33
CA LYS A 246 23.95 16.23 22.11
C LYS A 246 22.78 15.75 22.97
N THR A 247 23.02 14.98 24.02
CA THR A 247 21.95 14.51 24.93
C THR A 247 21.22 15.66 25.64
N ALA A 248 21.85 16.83 25.78
CA ALA A 248 21.22 18.07 26.24
C ALA A 248 20.60 18.93 25.11
N ASP A 249 20.59 18.44 23.86
CA ASP A 249 19.94 19.12 22.74
C ASP A 249 18.42 18.93 22.85
N ARG A 250 17.67 20.03 22.70
CA ARG A 250 16.21 20.03 22.67
C ARG A 250 15.65 19.03 21.65
N GLY A 251 16.33 18.87 20.52
CA GLY A 251 15.93 17.90 19.49
C GLY A 251 15.99 16.45 19.97
N TYR A 252 16.98 16.10 20.79
CA TYR A 252 17.09 14.77 21.39
C TYR A 252 15.92 14.52 22.35
N ILE A 253 15.66 15.47 23.25
CA ILE A 253 14.61 15.36 24.26
C ILE A 253 13.23 15.26 23.62
N TYR A 254 12.92 16.09 22.61
CA TYR A 254 11.62 16.02 21.92
C TYR A 254 11.44 14.73 21.11
N LEU A 255 12.51 14.18 20.51
CA LEU A 255 12.43 12.90 19.83
C LEU A 255 12.20 11.76 20.83
N GLN A 256 12.89 11.79 21.97
CA GLN A 256 12.72 10.83 23.04
C GLN A 256 11.29 10.88 23.59
N ASP A 257 10.75 12.08 23.83
CA ASP A 257 9.39 12.25 24.32
C ASP A 257 8.34 11.80 23.29
N LEU A 258 8.53 12.09 22.01
CA LEU A 258 7.68 11.58 20.93
C LEU A 258 7.64 10.04 20.91
N ILE A 259 8.80 9.39 21.00
CA ILE A 259 8.90 7.92 21.05
C ILE A 259 8.16 7.39 22.28
N ARG A 260 8.40 7.98 23.45
CA ARG A 260 7.75 7.61 24.72
C ARG A 260 6.22 7.68 24.60
N ARG A 261 5.67 8.80 24.10
CA ARG A 261 4.23 8.98 23.93
C ARG A 261 3.62 8.01 22.91
N LEU A 262 4.30 7.76 21.78
CA LEU A 262 3.86 6.75 20.81
C LEU A 262 3.82 5.35 21.42
N ARG A 263 4.80 4.99 22.27
CA ARG A 263 4.82 3.72 23.00
C ARG A 263 3.68 3.64 24.01
N SER A 264 3.39 4.73 24.75
CA SER A 264 2.26 4.77 25.68
C SER A 264 0.92 4.59 24.98
N ILE A 265 0.73 5.19 23.80
CA ILE A 265 -0.45 4.97 22.97
C ILE A 265 -0.57 3.48 22.59
N GLU A 266 0.52 2.86 22.13
CA GLU A 266 0.52 1.43 21.78
C GLU A 266 0.18 0.53 22.98
N SER A 267 0.74 0.83 24.16
CA SER A 267 0.42 0.12 25.40
C SER A 267 -1.06 0.27 25.77
N TYR A 268 -1.61 1.49 25.69
CA TYR A 268 -3.01 1.74 25.96
C TYR A 268 -3.93 0.95 25.02
N LEU A 269 -3.64 0.96 23.71
CA LEU A 269 -4.46 0.27 22.70
C LEU A 269 -4.38 -1.27 22.82
N LYS A 270 -3.26 -1.81 23.33
CA LYS A 270 -3.01 -3.25 23.47
C LYS A 270 -3.30 -3.82 24.87
N ASP A 271 -3.87 -3.01 25.76
CA ASP A 271 -4.16 -3.42 27.14
C ASP A 271 -5.21 -4.53 27.21
N SER A 272 -4.77 -5.78 27.33
CA SER A 272 -5.63 -6.96 27.34
C SER A 272 -6.56 -7.05 28.55
N THR A 273 -6.39 -6.19 29.56
CA THR A 273 -7.28 -6.12 30.72
C THR A 273 -8.58 -5.35 30.43
N LYS A 274 -8.60 -4.55 29.36
CA LYS A 274 -9.75 -3.73 28.95
C LYS A 274 -10.57 -4.39 27.87
N VAL A 275 -11.90 -4.27 28.01
CA VAL A 275 -12.85 -4.79 27.03
C VAL A 275 -12.98 -3.82 25.85
N ASP A 276 -13.37 -4.32 24.68
CA ASP A 276 -13.45 -3.49 23.46
C ASP A 276 -14.40 -2.28 23.60
N ARG A 277 -15.41 -2.38 24.46
CA ARG A 277 -16.32 -1.27 24.76
C ARG A 277 -15.60 -0.06 25.35
N ASP A 278 -14.52 -0.27 26.12
CA ASP A 278 -13.76 0.81 26.76
C ASP A 278 -13.03 1.72 25.75
N TYR A 279 -12.90 1.25 24.51
CA TYR A 279 -12.28 1.97 23.39
C TYR A 279 -13.31 2.58 22.44
N SER A 280 -14.59 2.41 22.71
CA SER A 280 -15.67 2.95 21.89
C SER A 280 -15.91 4.42 22.22
N VAL A 281 -15.66 5.29 21.24
CA VAL A 281 -15.92 6.74 21.34
C VAL A 281 -16.96 7.18 20.33
N ASN A 282 -17.62 8.31 20.59
CA ASN A 282 -18.63 8.86 19.72
C ASN A 282 -18.43 10.37 19.54
N TYR A 283 -18.69 10.84 18.32
CA TYR A 283 -18.78 12.27 18.02
C TYR A 283 -19.83 12.46 16.92
N GLU A 284 -20.79 13.37 17.15
CA GLU A 284 -21.88 13.67 16.20
C GLU A 284 -22.59 12.41 15.67
N GLY A 285 -22.91 11.46 16.57
CA GLY A 285 -23.60 10.22 16.22
C GLY A 285 -22.70 9.13 15.61
N VAL A 286 -21.46 9.45 15.22
CA VAL A 286 -20.51 8.49 14.67
C VAL A 286 -19.75 7.80 15.78
N ARG A 287 -19.92 6.47 15.90
CA ARG A 287 -19.20 5.64 16.87
C ARG A 287 -18.02 4.93 16.20
N VAL A 288 -16.86 4.97 16.84
CA VAL A 288 -15.67 4.21 16.43
C VAL A 288 -15.01 3.52 17.61
N ASN A 289 -14.35 2.41 17.36
CA ASN A 289 -13.44 1.77 18.31
C ASN A 289 -12.00 2.23 18.03
N TYR A 290 -11.31 2.75 19.04
CA TYR A 290 -9.93 3.20 18.87
C TYR A 290 -8.95 2.07 18.51
N ARG A 291 -9.14 0.84 19.01
CA ARG A 291 -8.29 -0.29 18.62
C ARG A 291 -8.32 -0.54 17.12
N ASP A 292 -9.51 -0.61 16.55
CA ASP A 292 -9.72 -0.82 15.12
C ASP A 292 -9.18 0.36 14.31
N MET A 293 -9.48 1.58 14.74
CA MET A 293 -9.05 2.80 14.04
C MET A 293 -7.52 2.94 13.99
N PHE A 294 -6.81 2.50 15.04
CA PHE A 294 -5.35 2.57 15.15
C PHE A 294 -4.63 1.25 14.82
N ALA A 295 -5.34 0.22 14.37
CA ALA A 295 -4.72 -1.04 13.92
C ALA A 295 -3.93 -0.89 12.61
N ARG A 296 -4.33 0.08 11.77
CA ARG A 296 -3.80 0.29 10.42
C ARG A 296 -2.41 0.91 10.43
N SER A 297 -1.60 0.64 9.39
CA SER A 297 -0.24 1.21 9.27
C SER A 297 -0.23 2.74 9.14
N SER A 298 -1.31 3.34 8.66
CA SER A 298 -1.49 4.79 8.52
C SER A 298 -2.03 5.48 9.79
N ALA A 299 -2.12 4.75 10.90
CA ALA A 299 -2.51 5.26 12.21
C ALA A 299 -1.85 6.60 12.54
N TRP A 300 -0.55 6.72 12.33
CA TRP A 300 0.26 7.87 12.73
C TRP A 300 0.37 8.98 11.67
N ASP A 301 -0.17 8.80 10.48
CA ASP A 301 0.13 9.68 9.32
C ASP A 301 -0.44 11.11 9.45
N ALA A 302 -1.39 11.30 10.38
CA ALA A 302 -1.93 12.60 10.74
C ALA A 302 -0.89 13.48 11.45
N LEU A 303 0.10 12.88 12.13
CA LEU A 303 1.13 13.64 12.84
C LEU A 303 1.97 14.49 11.87
N PRO A 304 2.40 15.69 12.29
CA PRO A 304 3.21 16.58 11.47
C PRO A 304 4.61 16.02 11.25
N ILE A 305 5.20 15.38 12.26
CA ILE A 305 6.52 14.75 12.19
C ILE A 305 6.36 13.26 12.46
N VAL A 306 6.52 12.45 11.41
CA VAL A 306 6.36 10.99 11.52
C VAL A 306 7.07 10.27 10.36
N PRO A 307 7.62 9.06 10.59
CA PRO A 307 8.09 8.23 9.50
C PRO A 307 6.92 7.74 8.64
N ILE A 308 7.11 7.82 7.33
CA ILE A 308 6.21 7.26 6.32
C ILE A 308 6.94 6.13 5.62
N ILE A 309 6.31 4.96 5.63
CA ILE A 309 6.73 3.81 4.83
C ILE A 309 6.14 4.01 3.44
N ALA A 310 6.98 4.20 2.44
CA ALA A 310 6.60 4.59 1.09
C ALA A 310 7.08 3.59 0.05
N GLY A 311 6.17 3.19 -0.84
CA GLY A 311 6.43 2.27 -1.94
C GLY A 311 6.68 0.82 -1.49
N ASN A 312 6.46 -0.13 -2.40
CA ASN A 312 6.99 -1.48 -2.29
C ASN A 312 8.21 -1.55 -3.21
N LEU A 313 9.41 -1.68 -2.64
CA LEU A 313 10.66 -1.77 -3.40
C LEU A 313 10.95 -3.21 -3.84
N GLY A 314 10.26 -4.18 -3.26
CA GLY A 314 10.38 -5.59 -3.64
C GLY A 314 9.81 -6.52 -2.59
N GLU A 315 9.40 -7.69 -3.03
CA GLU A 315 8.99 -8.81 -2.20
C GLU A 315 9.80 -10.04 -2.60
N LYS A 316 10.27 -10.79 -1.60
CA LYS A 316 10.95 -12.06 -1.81
C LYS A 316 10.26 -13.13 -0.97
N THR A 317 9.82 -14.19 -1.63
CA THR A 317 9.26 -15.36 -0.98
C THR A 317 10.22 -16.52 -1.17
N ASP A 318 10.64 -17.14 -0.07
CA ASP A 318 11.34 -18.41 -0.09
C ASP A 318 10.33 -19.53 0.16
N ASN A 319 9.97 -20.24 -0.90
CA ASN A 319 8.99 -21.33 -0.85
C ASN A 319 9.50 -22.57 -0.10
N LEU A 320 10.81 -22.69 0.15
CA LEU A 320 11.39 -23.82 0.90
C LEU A 320 11.30 -23.59 2.40
N THR A 321 11.49 -22.36 2.86
CA THR A 321 11.45 -22.00 4.29
C THR A 321 10.12 -21.37 4.72
N GLY A 322 9.26 -20.97 3.78
CA GLY A 322 8.05 -20.20 4.07
C GLY A 322 8.34 -18.77 4.55
N ASP A 323 9.56 -18.27 4.29
CA ASP A 323 9.98 -16.93 4.68
C ASP A 323 9.51 -15.90 3.64
N ARG A 324 8.94 -14.80 4.12
CA ARG A 324 8.53 -13.67 3.29
C ARG A 324 9.29 -12.42 3.71
N GLN A 325 9.92 -11.76 2.75
CA GLN A 325 10.61 -10.50 2.94
C GLN A 325 9.91 -9.40 2.16
N PHE A 326 9.53 -8.34 2.86
CA PHE A 326 8.99 -7.13 2.26
C PHE A 326 9.99 -6.00 2.38
N ILE A 327 10.30 -5.36 1.26
CA ILE A 327 11.28 -4.27 1.19
C ILE A 327 10.55 -2.98 0.90
N PHE A 328 10.69 -1.99 1.79
CA PHE A 328 10.03 -0.70 1.69
C PHE A 328 11.03 0.45 1.73
N GLY A 329 10.65 1.57 1.12
CA GLY A 329 11.31 2.85 1.34
C GLY A 329 10.81 3.51 2.62
N LEU A 330 11.68 4.26 3.29
CA LEU A 330 11.35 5.11 4.43
C LEU A 330 11.64 6.56 4.10
N LYS A 331 10.71 7.44 4.48
CA LYS A 331 10.91 8.89 4.47
C LYS A 331 10.36 9.48 5.77
N ILE A 332 10.89 10.62 6.19
CA ILE A 332 10.34 11.37 7.32
C ILE A 332 9.47 12.50 6.77
N LYS A 333 8.24 12.58 7.26
CA LYS A 333 7.37 13.75 7.05
C LYS A 333 7.80 14.84 8.04
N PHE A 334 7.99 16.07 7.56
CA PHE A 334 8.34 17.22 8.40
C PHE A 334 7.37 18.36 8.15
N GLY A 335 6.21 18.37 8.81
CA GLY A 335 5.33 19.54 8.95
C GLY A 335 4.91 20.30 7.68
N ASN A 336 5.14 19.71 6.49
CA ASN A 336 5.13 20.45 5.23
C ASN A 336 3.77 21.13 4.96
N PRO A 337 3.78 22.28 4.26
CA PRO A 337 2.57 22.98 3.85
C PRO A 337 1.53 22.08 3.16
N VAL A 338 0.26 22.23 3.53
CA VAL A 338 -0.85 21.61 2.81
C VAL A 338 -1.15 22.44 1.55
N GLN A 339 -0.50 22.06 0.44
CA GLN A 339 -0.53 22.81 -0.83
C GLN A 339 -1.95 23.00 -1.40
N SER A 340 -2.84 22.04 -1.18
CA SER A 340 -4.24 22.13 -1.65
C SER A 340 -5.09 23.17 -0.90
N ARG A 341 -4.55 23.81 0.13
CA ARG A 341 -5.28 24.72 1.03
C ARG A 341 -4.48 25.97 1.39
N GLY A 342 -3.76 26.53 0.42
CA GLY A 342 -3.06 27.82 0.61
C GLY A 342 -1.73 27.73 1.39
N GLY A 343 -1.24 26.53 1.69
CA GLY A 343 0.11 26.33 2.24
C GLY A 343 0.24 26.43 3.76
N GLY A 344 -0.85 26.36 4.51
CA GLY A 344 -0.80 26.25 5.98
C GLY A 344 -0.09 24.98 6.47
N SER A 345 0.44 25.00 7.69
CA SER A 345 1.13 23.83 8.25
C SER A 345 0.15 22.67 8.49
N VAL A 346 0.62 21.42 8.38
CA VAL A 346 -0.20 20.24 8.73
C VAL A 346 -0.66 20.28 10.18
N PHE A 347 0.13 20.90 11.06
CA PHE A 347 -0.21 21.02 12.47
C PHE A 347 -1.45 21.91 12.65
N ASP A 348 -1.39 23.14 12.13
CA ASP A 348 -2.49 24.10 12.24
C ASP A 348 -3.74 23.60 11.52
N TYR A 349 -3.57 23.02 10.32
CA TYR A 349 -4.68 22.44 9.58
C TYR A 349 -5.44 21.39 10.41
N ASN A 350 -4.73 20.47 11.05
CA ASN A 350 -5.38 19.44 11.87
C ASN A 350 -5.98 20.03 13.15
N LEU A 351 -5.40 21.08 13.74
CA LEU A 351 -6.02 21.79 14.86
C LEU A 351 -7.30 22.53 14.45
N ASN A 352 -7.32 23.15 13.27
CA ASN A 352 -8.52 23.78 12.73
C ASN A 352 -9.63 22.74 12.58
N LEU A 353 -9.34 21.55 12.04
CA LEU A 353 -10.35 20.47 11.98
C LEU A 353 -10.94 20.08 13.35
N LEU A 354 -10.20 20.26 14.45
CA LEU A 354 -10.71 20.03 15.81
C LEU A 354 -11.51 21.22 16.36
N ASN A 355 -11.28 22.43 15.86
CA ASN A 355 -11.94 23.64 16.29
C ASN A 355 -13.30 23.80 15.56
N PRO A 356 -14.44 23.65 16.26
CA PRO A 356 -15.77 23.75 15.64
C PRO A 356 -16.04 25.09 14.95
N ASP A 357 -15.38 26.16 15.41
CA ASP A 357 -15.56 27.51 14.91
C ASP A 357 -14.63 27.85 13.73
N SER A 358 -13.74 26.94 13.34
CA SER A 358 -12.82 27.19 12.23
C SER A 358 -13.50 27.08 10.87
N GLU A 359 -13.00 27.83 9.89
CA GLU A 359 -13.47 27.74 8.51
C GLU A 359 -13.33 26.31 7.95
N GLU A 360 -12.24 25.60 8.28
CA GLU A 360 -12.02 24.24 7.80
C GLU A 360 -12.98 23.21 8.40
N HIS A 361 -13.37 23.38 9.68
CA HIS A 361 -14.37 22.53 10.30
C HIS A 361 -15.75 22.80 9.71
N LEU A 362 -16.15 24.06 9.62
CA LEU A 362 -17.43 24.47 9.05
C LEU A 362 -17.57 24.04 7.58
N ALA A 363 -16.54 24.24 6.77
CA ALA A 363 -16.53 23.79 5.37
C ALA A 363 -16.63 22.25 5.23
N ALA A 364 -16.12 21.48 6.19
CA ALA A 364 -16.26 20.03 6.19
C ALA A 364 -17.70 19.58 6.50
N LEU A 365 -18.50 20.43 7.17
CA LEU A 365 -19.91 20.19 7.45
C LEU A 365 -20.83 20.56 6.27
N GLU A 366 -20.36 21.29 5.27
CA GLU A 366 -21.16 21.64 4.08
C GLU A 366 -21.39 20.45 3.13
N ALA A 367 -20.70 19.32 3.33
CA ALA A 367 -20.81 18.11 2.52
C ALA A 367 -21.36 16.92 3.34
N PRO A 368 -22.70 16.75 3.42
CA PRO A 368 -23.36 15.72 4.23
C PRO A 368 -22.91 14.29 3.93
N ASP A 369 -22.61 13.99 2.65
CA ASP A 369 -22.10 12.71 2.18
C ASP A 369 -20.75 12.32 2.81
N ARG A 370 -20.04 13.28 3.40
CA ARG A 370 -18.70 13.07 4.00
C ARG A 370 -18.67 13.24 5.50
N HIS A 371 -19.81 13.50 6.14
CA HIS A 371 -19.90 13.74 7.59
C HIS A 371 -19.29 12.59 8.39
N GLU A 372 -19.66 11.34 8.09
CA GLU A 372 -19.11 10.20 8.81
C GLU A 372 -17.58 10.14 8.72
N THR A 373 -17.06 10.29 7.49
CA THR A 373 -15.62 10.36 7.25
C THR A 373 -14.94 11.45 8.06
N PHE A 374 -15.55 12.63 8.06
CA PHE A 374 -15.02 13.79 8.74
C PHE A 374 -14.99 13.57 10.25
N PHE A 375 -16.09 13.13 10.85
CA PHE A 375 -16.18 12.86 12.28
C PHE A 375 -15.23 11.75 12.74
N ARG A 376 -15.08 10.68 11.96
CA ARG A 376 -14.03 9.67 12.20
C ARG A 376 -12.62 10.28 12.19
N LYS A 377 -12.35 11.19 11.24
CA LYS A 377 -11.06 11.88 11.14
C LYS A 377 -10.84 12.82 12.34
N VAL A 378 -11.86 13.56 12.78
CA VAL A 378 -11.81 14.42 13.98
C VAL A 378 -11.46 13.59 15.20
N LEU A 379 -12.17 12.48 15.46
CA LEU A 379 -11.87 11.57 16.58
C LEU A 379 -10.43 11.04 16.54
N LYS A 380 -9.94 10.65 15.36
CA LYS A 380 -8.56 10.20 15.18
C LYS A 380 -7.55 11.29 15.52
N ILE A 381 -7.75 12.50 14.99
CA ILE A 381 -6.86 13.64 15.21
C ILE A 381 -6.88 14.03 16.68
N ALA A 382 -8.06 14.13 17.30
CA ALA A 382 -8.24 14.51 18.70
C ALA A 382 -7.42 13.59 19.61
N PHE A 383 -7.58 12.27 19.45
CA PHE A 383 -6.81 11.29 20.21
C PHE A 383 -5.30 11.46 20.01
N LEU A 384 -4.83 11.48 18.76
CA LEU A 384 -3.40 11.58 18.46
C LEU A 384 -2.77 12.87 18.95
N TYR A 385 -3.41 14.01 18.66
CA TYR A 385 -2.85 15.31 18.96
C TYR A 385 -2.84 15.56 20.46
N TYR A 386 -3.89 15.13 21.16
CA TYR A 386 -3.90 15.17 22.61
C TYR A 386 -2.77 14.30 23.19
N SER A 387 -2.66 13.02 22.80
CA SER A 387 -1.65 12.13 23.37
C SER A 387 -0.21 12.55 23.07
N ILE A 388 0.04 13.14 21.89
CA ILE A 388 1.40 13.51 21.46
C ILE A 388 1.79 14.93 21.91
N PHE A 389 0.87 15.90 21.87
CA PHE A 389 1.21 17.31 22.07
C PHE A 389 0.66 17.91 23.37
N ALA A 390 -0.26 17.24 24.08
CA ALA A 390 -0.69 17.73 25.39
C ALA A 390 0.48 17.64 26.37
N SER A 391 0.90 18.79 26.89
CA SER A 391 1.92 18.89 27.92
C SER A 391 1.41 19.75 29.08
N ARG A 392 1.87 19.43 30.30
CA ARG A 392 1.71 20.29 31.49
C ARG A 392 2.81 21.34 31.58
N SER A 393 3.87 21.20 30.79
CA SER A 393 4.96 22.16 30.69
C SER A 393 4.59 23.28 29.72
N ASN A 394 4.90 24.51 30.11
CA ASN A 394 4.75 25.66 29.21
C ASN A 394 6.10 25.94 28.55
N PRO A 395 6.28 25.65 27.24
CA PRO A 395 7.54 25.88 26.54
C PRO A 395 7.90 27.38 26.43
N GLN A 396 6.97 28.29 26.72
CA GLN A 396 7.19 29.73 26.77
C GLN A 396 7.53 30.25 28.19
N ALA A 397 7.56 29.39 29.21
CA ALA A 397 7.89 29.81 30.57
C ALA A 397 9.39 30.17 30.70
N PRO A 398 9.76 31.21 31.47
CA PRO A 398 11.17 31.63 31.62
C PRO A 398 12.11 30.57 32.20
N ASN A 399 11.56 29.61 32.96
CA ASN A 399 12.27 28.51 33.60
C ASN A 399 11.94 27.14 32.96
N TYR A 400 11.46 27.14 31.71
CA TYR A 400 11.15 25.90 31.01
C TYR A 400 12.40 25.04 30.83
N GLN A 401 12.31 23.80 31.30
CA GLN A 401 13.31 22.76 31.14
C GLN A 401 12.72 21.68 30.23
N PRO A 402 13.24 21.48 29.01
CA PRO A 402 12.71 20.48 28.08
C PRO A 402 12.66 19.08 28.67
N GLU A 403 13.56 18.75 29.59
CA GLU A 403 13.64 17.45 30.27
C GLU A 403 12.34 17.11 31.02
N LEU A 404 11.61 18.13 31.50
CA LEU A 404 10.31 17.96 32.16
C LEU A 404 9.22 17.41 31.23
N GLU A 405 9.41 17.47 29.91
CA GLU A 405 8.50 16.83 28.96
C GLU A 405 8.50 15.30 29.10
N LEU A 406 9.58 14.70 29.60
CA LEU A 406 9.71 13.26 29.79
C LEU A 406 8.94 12.73 31.01
N ASP A 407 8.63 13.59 31.99
CA ASP A 407 8.02 13.22 33.28
C ASP A 407 6.48 13.15 33.23
N TYR A 408 5.87 13.26 32.04
CA TYR A 408 4.41 13.26 31.91
C TYR A 408 3.82 11.84 31.98
N ASP A 409 3.20 11.49 33.11
CA ASP A 409 2.32 10.33 33.21
C ASP A 409 0.88 10.69 32.78
N ALA A 410 0.39 10.03 31.74
CA ALA A 410 -0.93 10.27 31.18
C ALA A 410 -2.08 9.62 31.98
N ILE A 411 -1.76 8.81 33.01
CA ILE A 411 -2.71 8.01 33.80
C ILE A 411 -2.94 8.58 35.22
N ALA A 412 -2.39 9.76 35.54
CA ALA A 412 -2.60 10.42 36.84
C ALA A 412 -3.81 11.36 36.87
#